data_AF-A0A502LF49-F1
#
_entry.id   AF-A0A502LF49-F1
#
_cell.length_a   1.000
_cell.length_b   1.000
_cell.length_c   1.000
_cell.angle_alpha   90.00
_cell.angle_beta   90.00
_cell.angle_gamma   90.00
#
_symmetry.space_group_name_H-M   'P 1'
#
loop_
_entity.id
_entity.type
_entity.pdbx_description
1 polymer ?
#
loop_
_entity_poly.entity_id
_entity_poly.type
_entity_poly.pdbx_seq_one_letter_code
_entity_poly.pdbx_strand_id
1 'polypeptide(L)'
;MLADYIFLLESAVIWAILLVALFCYGLLIELCFMHKASERWFNRTQYWLKSIKTILASLPLLGLLGTITGLLTTFFRMSVENGFNLQEVISGGIAEAMFTTQLGLIMVIPGLLMLSYLQSKVNQWMALKK
;
A
#
# COMPACT_ATOMS: atom_id res chain seq x y z
N MET A 1 -22.48 6.33 -10.44
CA MET A 1 -21.26 7.11 -10.18
C MET A 1 -20.75 6.91 -8.74
N LEU A 2 -21.43 7.36 -7.67
CA LEU A 2 -20.99 7.08 -6.28
C LEU A 2 -21.17 5.61 -5.85
N ALA A 3 -22.22 4.94 -6.34
CA ALA A 3 -22.47 3.52 -6.05
C ALA A 3 -21.40 2.58 -6.65
N ASP A 4 -20.82 2.95 -7.79
CA ASP A 4 -19.77 2.16 -8.45
C ASP A 4 -18.47 2.17 -7.62
N TYR A 5 -18.14 3.30 -6.98
CA TYR A 5 -17.03 3.39 -6.01
C TYR A 5 -17.27 2.60 -4.72
N ILE A 6 -18.52 2.49 -4.28
CA ILE A 6 -18.89 1.73 -3.08
C ILE A 6 -18.76 0.22 -3.32
N PHE A 7 -19.10 -0.25 -4.53
CA PHE A 7 -18.87 -1.66 -4.92
C PHE A 7 -17.38 -2.01 -5.01
N LEU A 8 -16.56 -1.08 -5.53
CA LEU A 8 -15.09 -1.22 -5.54
C LEU A 8 -14.50 -1.33 -4.12
N LEU A 9 -15.08 -0.62 -3.14
CA LEU A 9 -14.66 -0.59 -1.73
C LEU A 9 -15.00 -1.86 -0.92
N GLU A 10 -15.80 -2.79 -1.46
CA GLU A 10 -16.10 -4.06 -0.76
C GLU A 10 -15.00 -5.11 -0.89
N SER A 11 -14.01 -4.88 -1.77
CA SER A 11 -12.89 -5.80 -1.91
C SER A 11 -12.04 -5.81 -0.63
N ALA A 12 -11.96 -6.97 0.02
CA ALA A 12 -11.12 -7.19 1.21
C ALA A 12 -9.65 -6.77 0.99
N VAL A 13 -9.19 -6.76 -0.27
CA VAL A 13 -7.84 -6.31 -0.65
C VAL A 13 -7.64 -4.82 -0.40
N ILE A 14 -8.63 -3.97 -0.69
CA ILE A 14 -8.55 -2.52 -0.47
C ILE A 14 -8.43 -2.22 1.03
N TRP A 15 -9.24 -2.88 1.85
CA TRP A 15 -9.14 -2.76 3.31
C TRP A 15 -7.77 -3.22 3.83
N ALA A 16 -7.22 -4.30 3.29
CA ALA A 16 -5.88 -4.75 3.63
C ALA A 16 -4.80 -3.70 3.26
N ILE A 17 -4.87 -3.11 2.06
CA ILE A 17 -3.97 -2.03 1.63
C ILE A 17 -4.07 -0.83 2.58
N LEU A 18 -5.29 -0.40 2.92
CA LEU A 18 -5.54 0.73 3.81
C LEU A 18 -5.00 0.48 5.22
N LEU A 19 -5.25 -0.70 5.79
CA LEU A 19 -4.77 -1.09 7.11
C LEU A 19 -3.24 -1.10 7.16
N VAL A 20 -2.60 -1.74 6.17
CA VAL A 20 -1.14 -1.82 6.08
C VAL A 20 -0.52 -0.44 5.90
N ALA A 21 -1.11 0.41 5.05
CA ALA A 21 -0.66 1.78 4.82
C ALA A 21 -0.78 2.62 6.10
N LEU A 22 -1.92 2.56 6.79
CA LEU A 22 -2.17 3.29 8.03
C LEU A 22 -1.21 2.86 9.14
N PHE A 23 -1.00 1.55 9.32
CA PHE A 23 -0.04 1.03 10.29
C PHE A 23 1.39 1.51 9.99
N CYS A 24 1.78 1.45 8.71
CA CYS A 24 3.10 1.90 8.27
C CYS A 24 3.31 3.40 8.49
N TYR A 25 2.33 4.23 8.12
CA TYR A 25 2.39 5.67 8.30
C TYR A 25 2.41 6.08 9.76
N GLY A 26 1.61 5.43 10.62
CA GLY A 26 1.65 5.67 12.07
C GLY A 26 3.06 5.48 12.63
N LEU A 27 3.72 4.39 12.23
CA LEU A 27 5.07 4.06 12.68
C LEU A 27 6.13 5.02 12.11
N LEU A 28 6.03 5.39 10.84
CA LEU A 28 6.91 6.38 10.20
C LEU A 28 6.77 7.76 10.86
N ILE A 29 5.55 8.22 11.09
CA ILE A 29 5.26 9.51 11.73
C ILE A 29 5.82 9.51 13.16
N GLU A 30 5.58 8.44 13.95
CA GLU A 30 6.09 8.33 15.32
C GLU A 30 7.63 8.41 15.37
N LEU A 31 8.32 7.74 14.45
CA LEU A 31 9.79 7.76 14.39
C LEU A 31 10.34 9.09 13.89
N CYS A 32 9.64 9.77 12.97
CA CYS A 32 10.02 11.09 12.45
C CYS A 32 9.81 12.21 13.49
N PHE A 33 8.65 12.23 14.17
CA PHE A 33 8.26 13.27 15.13
C PHE A 33 9.03 13.24 16.45
N MET A 34 9.76 12.17 16.75
CA MET A 34 10.67 12.12 17.90
C MET A 34 11.69 13.28 17.82
N HIS A 35 11.46 14.29 18.66
CA HIS A 35 12.15 15.58 18.62
C HIS A 35 13.57 15.52 19.21
N LYS A 36 13.88 14.50 20.02
CA LYS A 36 15.21 14.30 20.62
C LYS A 36 15.90 13.07 20.03
N ALA A 37 16.91 13.30 19.20
CA ALA A 37 17.76 12.25 18.63
C ALA A 37 18.68 11.66 19.72
N SER A 38 18.11 10.79 20.55
CA SER A 38 18.78 10.06 21.65
C SER A 38 19.23 8.66 21.20
N GLU A 39 20.08 8.00 21.99
CA GLU A 39 20.45 6.60 21.73
C GLU A 39 19.25 5.66 21.70
N ARG A 40 18.25 5.90 22.57
CA ARG A 40 17.01 5.13 22.59
C ARG A 40 16.26 5.27 21.27
N TRP A 41 16.20 6.49 20.73
CA TRP A 41 15.60 6.73 19.42
C TRP A 41 16.36 6.02 18.29
N PHE A 42 17.69 6.08 18.30
CA PHE A 42 18.51 5.42 17.28
C PHE A 42 18.32 3.90 17.27
N ASN A 43 18.43 3.26 18.43
CA ASN A 43 18.27 1.80 18.56
C ASN A 43 16.86 1.35 18.15
N ARG A 44 15.82 2.10 18.57
CA ARG A 44 14.43 1.82 18.16
C ARG A 44 14.25 2.01 16.66
N THR A 45 14.75 3.10 16.10
CA THR A 45 14.63 3.40 14.67
C THR A 45 15.32 2.33 13.82
N GLN A 46 16.55 1.94 14.16
CA GLN A 46 17.30 0.88 13.47
C GLN A 46 16.55 -0.47 13.47
N TYR A 47 15.94 -0.84 14.59
CA TYR A 47 15.14 -2.06 14.69
C TYR A 47 13.93 -2.03 13.73
N TRP A 48 13.16 -0.93 13.75
CA TRP A 48 11.95 -0.81 12.94
C TRP A 48 12.22 -0.52 11.47
N LEU A 49 13.36 0.07 11.13
CA LEU A 49 13.69 0.50 9.77
C LEU A 49 13.62 -0.65 8.76
N LYS A 50 14.15 -1.83 9.14
CA LYS A 50 14.09 -3.03 8.30
C LYS A 50 12.65 -3.49 8.09
N SER A 51 11.86 -3.55 9.17
CA SER A 51 10.47 -3.99 9.12
C SER A 51 9.59 -3.04 8.30
N ILE A 52 9.72 -1.72 8.49
CA ILE A 52 8.97 -0.72 7.71
C ILE A 52 9.25 -0.85 6.22
N LYS A 53 10.52 -1.05 5.83
CA LYS A 53 10.89 -1.22 4.43
C LYS A 53 10.17 -2.41 3.80
N THR A 54 10.11 -3.54 4.51
CA THR A 54 9.38 -4.74 4.05
C THR A 54 7.87 -4.52 4.00
N ILE A 55 7.30 -3.84 4.99
CA ILE A 55 5.86 -3.51 5.03
C ILE A 55 5.50 -2.59 3.86
N LEU A 56 6.29 -1.55 3.58
CA LEU A 56 6.09 -0.69 2.40
C LEU A 56 6.17 -1.48 1.10
N ALA A 57 7.15 -2.37 0.96
CA ALA A 57 7.28 -3.22 -0.22
C ALA A 57 6.07 -4.15 -0.43
N SER A 58 5.29 -4.45 0.63
CA SER A 58 4.06 -5.24 0.51
C SER A 58 2.89 -4.46 -0.10
N LEU A 59 2.83 -3.13 0.00
CA LEU A 59 1.70 -2.33 -0.51
C LEU A 59 1.49 -2.47 -2.04
N PRO A 60 2.53 -2.36 -2.89
CA PRO A 60 2.38 -2.60 -4.33
C PRO A 60 2.05 -4.06 -4.65
N LEU A 61 2.60 -5.00 -3.88
CA LEU A 61 2.33 -6.43 -4.07
C LEU A 61 0.88 -6.78 -3.74
N LEU A 62 0.30 -6.16 -2.70
CA LEU A 62 -1.12 -6.25 -2.39
C LEU A 62 -2.00 -5.65 -3.50
N GLY A 63 -1.57 -4.53 -4.09
CA GLY A 63 -2.24 -3.94 -5.25
C GLY A 63 -2.26 -4.89 -6.46
N LEU A 64 -1.12 -5.49 -6.77
CA LEU A 64 -0.97 -6.51 -7.82
C LEU A 64 -1.83 -7.75 -7.55
N LEU A 65 -1.87 -8.21 -6.29
CA LEU A 65 -2.74 -9.30 -5.88
C LEU A 65 -4.21 -8.98 -6.18
N GLY A 66 -4.64 -7.75 -5.88
CA GLY A 66 -5.98 -7.27 -6.22
C GLY A 66 -6.29 -7.29 -7.72
N THR A 67 -5.29 -7.00 -8.57
CA THR A 67 -5.47 -7.10 -10.02
C THR A 67 -5.63 -8.55 -10.46
N ILE A 68 -4.85 -9.47 -9.90
CA ILE A 68 -4.97 -10.90 -10.22
C ILE A 68 -6.34 -11.43 -9.77
N THR A 69 -6.80 -11.09 -8.57
CA THR A 69 -8.12 -11.53 -8.09
C THR A 69 -9.27 -10.90 -8.89
N GLY A 70 -9.18 -9.62 -9.25
CA GLY A 70 -10.16 -8.94 -10.09
C GLY A 70 -10.26 -9.53 -11.50
N LEU A 71 -9.11 -9.83 -12.13
CA LEU A 71 -9.09 -10.48 -13.44
C LEU A 71 -9.66 -11.91 -13.37
N LEU A 72 -9.30 -12.68 -12.34
CA LEU A 72 -9.85 -14.03 -12.14
C LEU A 72 -11.37 -14.04 -11.98
N THR A 73 -11.92 -13.13 -11.18
CA THR A 73 -13.38 -13.01 -11.01
C THR A 73 -14.06 -12.56 -12.28
N THR A 74 -13.46 -11.65 -13.05
CA THR A 74 -13.96 -11.20 -14.35
C THR A 74 -14.05 -12.38 -15.34
N PHE A 75 -12.96 -13.14 -15.50
CA PHE A 75 -12.96 -14.30 -16.40
C PHE A 75 -13.92 -15.41 -15.95
N PHE A 76 -14.07 -15.62 -14.65
CA PHE A 76 -15.05 -16.56 -14.12
C PHE A 76 -16.48 -16.15 -14.50
N ARG A 77 -16.84 -14.87 -14.34
CA ARG A 77 -18.16 -14.35 -14.74
C ARG A 77 -18.40 -14.49 -16.24
N MET A 78 -17.40 -14.20 -17.07
CA MET A 78 -17.47 -14.43 -18.52
C MET A 78 -17.73 -15.90 -18.89
N SER A 79 -17.22 -16.85 -18.11
CA SER A 79 -17.42 -18.28 -18.40
C SER A 79 -18.84 -18.79 -18.10
N VAL A 80 -19.58 -18.07 -17.25
CA VAL A 80 -20.93 -18.44 -16.81
C VAL A 80 -22.00 -17.64 -17.56
N GLU A 81 -21.71 -16.39 -17.92
CA GLU A 81 -22.64 -15.51 -18.62
C GLU A 81 -22.57 -15.67 -20.15
N ASN A 82 -23.67 -16.12 -20.78
CA ASN A 82 -23.84 -16.13 -22.23
C ASN A 82 -24.78 -14.98 -22.65
N GLY A 83 -24.28 -13.87 -23.21
CA GLY A 83 -25.16 -12.79 -23.68
C GLY A 83 -24.52 -11.45 -24.07
N PHE A 84 -25.37 -10.50 -24.46
CA PHE A 84 -25.03 -9.16 -25.00
C PHE A 84 -24.31 -8.21 -24.03
N ASN A 85 -24.24 -8.54 -22.73
CA ASN A 85 -23.63 -7.67 -21.70
C ASN A 85 -22.15 -8.00 -21.41
N LEU A 86 -21.55 -8.92 -22.15
CA LEU A 86 -20.17 -9.37 -21.92
C LEU A 86 -19.14 -8.23 -21.93
N GLN A 87 -19.31 -7.25 -22.82
CA GLN A 87 -18.44 -6.09 -22.94
C GLN A 87 -18.41 -5.25 -21.65
N GLU A 88 -19.59 -5.01 -21.06
CA GLU A 88 -19.73 -4.20 -19.85
C GLU A 88 -19.11 -4.90 -18.65
N VAL A 89 -19.35 -6.21 -18.51
CA VAL A 89 -18.78 -7.04 -17.44
C VAL A 89 -17.26 -7.06 -17.48
N ILE A 90 -16.67 -7.23 -18.67
CA ILE A 90 -15.22 -7.22 -18.85
C ILE A 90 -14.64 -5.86 -18.50
N SER A 91 -15.19 -4.80 -19.08
CA SER A 91 -14.65 -3.45 -18.90
C SER A 91 -14.73 -2.98 -17.44
N GLY A 92 -15.82 -3.28 -16.74
CA GLY A 92 -15.97 -3.00 -15.31
C GLY A 92 -15.00 -3.80 -14.45
N GLY A 93 -14.88 -5.12 -14.68
CA GLY A 93 -14.02 -5.99 -13.89
C GLY A 93 -12.52 -5.71 -14.07
N ILE A 94 -12.10 -5.35 -15.29
CA ILE A 94 -10.71 -4.91 -15.54
C ILE A 94 -10.45 -3.55 -14.87
N ALA A 95 -11.39 -2.60 -14.96
CA ALA A 95 -11.24 -1.30 -14.32
C ALA A 95 -11.09 -1.42 -12.80
N GLU A 96 -11.88 -2.28 -12.16
CA GLU A 96 -11.75 -2.63 -10.74
C GLU A 96 -10.36 -3.21 -10.43
N ALA A 97 -9.93 -4.20 -11.21
CA ALA A 97 -8.64 -4.84 -11.05
C ALA A 97 -7.47 -3.85 -11.16
N MET A 98 -7.55 -2.86 -12.07
CA MET A 98 -6.51 -1.84 -12.22
C MET A 98 -6.52 -0.83 -11.06
N PHE A 99 -7.69 -0.53 -10.50
CA PHE A 99 -7.83 0.40 -9.39
C PHE A 99 -7.08 -0.05 -8.14
N THR A 100 -7.08 -1.35 -7.82
CA THR A 100 -6.36 -1.88 -6.65
C THR A 100 -4.84 -1.70 -6.78
N THR A 101 -4.28 -1.88 -7.98
CA THR A 101 -2.85 -1.63 -8.25
C THR A 101 -2.54 -0.15 -8.13
N GLN A 102 -3.38 0.71 -8.70
CA GLN A 102 -3.21 2.16 -8.57
C GLN A 102 -3.20 2.58 -7.10
N LEU A 103 -4.11 2.04 -6.28
CA LEU A 103 -4.18 2.33 -4.85
C LEU A 103 -2.91 1.90 -4.11
N GLY A 104 -2.43 0.67 -4.34
CA GLY A 104 -1.19 0.17 -3.73
C GLY A 104 0.03 1.05 -4.03
N LEU A 105 0.12 1.57 -5.26
CA LEU A 105 1.18 2.50 -5.67
C LEU A 105 1.04 3.88 -5.02
N ILE A 106 -0.17 4.45 -5.03
CA ILE A 106 -0.43 5.75 -4.39
C ILE A 106 -0.10 5.68 -2.90
N MET A 107 -0.39 4.56 -2.23
CA MET A 107 -0.10 4.38 -0.81
C MET A 107 1.39 4.12 -0.51
N VAL A 108 2.16 3.48 -1.39
CA VAL A 108 3.58 3.24 -1.10
C VAL A 108 4.43 4.51 -1.25
N ILE A 109 4.11 5.38 -2.22
CA ILE A 109 4.96 6.52 -2.61
C ILE A 109 5.26 7.47 -1.43
N PRO A 110 4.26 7.99 -0.68
CA PRO A 110 4.53 8.86 0.45
C PRO A 110 5.35 8.17 1.55
N GLY A 111 5.10 6.88 1.77
CA GLY A 111 5.81 6.08 2.76
C GLY A 111 7.29 5.90 2.43
N LEU A 112 7.64 5.72 1.16
CA LEU A 112 9.03 5.67 0.70
C LEU A 112 9.75 7.00 0.88
N LEU A 113 9.07 8.12 0.61
CA LEU A 113 9.63 9.46 0.84
C LEU A 113 9.92 9.68 2.33
N MET A 114 8.99 9.34 3.21
CA MET A 114 9.18 9.40 4.66
C MET A 114 10.31 8.47 5.14
N LEU A 115 10.38 7.25 4.61
CA LEU A 115 11.44 6.30 4.93
C LEU A 115 12.82 6.84 4.52
N SER A 116 12.92 7.43 3.33
CA SER A 116 14.17 8.02 2.83
C SER A 116 14.61 9.21 3.70
N TYR A 117 13.68 10.06 4.12
CA TYR A 117 13.93 11.14 5.07
C TYR A 117 14.44 10.60 6.42
N LEU A 118 13.78 9.56 6.96
CA LEU A 118 14.17 8.94 8.23
C LEU A 118 15.57 8.32 8.16
N GLN A 119 15.91 7.65 7.05
CA GLN A 119 17.25 7.11 6.80
C GLN A 119 18.32 8.21 6.80
N SER A 120 18.03 9.34 6.14
CA SER A 120 18.93 10.50 6.14
C SER A 120 19.18 11.03 7.55
N LYS A 121 18.13 11.15 8.37
CA LYS A 121 18.23 11.59 9.79
C LYS A 121 19.08 10.62 10.63
N VAL A 122 18.91 9.31 10.44
CA VAL A 122 19.71 8.27 11.11
C VAL A 122 21.18 8.35 10.71
N ASN A 123 21.47 8.54 9.43
CA ASN A 123 22.84 8.66 8.92
C ASN A 123 23.55 9.92 9.46
N GLN A 124 22.85 11.05 9.52
CA GLN A 124 23.37 12.29 10.13
C GLN A 124 23.71 12.10 11.61
N TRP A 125 22.85 11.41 12.37
CA TRP A 125 23.11 11.12 13.77
C TRP A 125 24.36 10.24 13.95
N MET A 126 24.56 9.24 13.09
CA MET A 126 25.78 8.41 13.13
C MET A 126 27.04 9.21 12.81
N ALA A 127 26.96 10.17 11.88
CA ALA A 127 28.09 11.00 11.50
C ALA A 127 28.55 11.97 12.62
N LEU A 128 27.60 12.51 13.41
CA LEU A 128 27.90 13.43 14.52
C LEU A 128 28.48 12.74 15.76
N LYS A 129 28.36 11.41 15.85
CA LYS A 129 28.78 10.63 17.02
C LYS A 129 30.09 9.86 16.83
N LYS A 130 30.70 10.04 15.65
CA LYS A 130 31.98 9.46 15.27
C LYS A 130 33.09 10.46 15.58
#